data_AF-A0A966C9L0-F1
#
_entry.id   AF-A0A966C9L0-F1
#
_cell.length_a   1.000
_cell.length_b   1.000
_cell.length_c   1.000
_cell.angle_alpha   90.00
_cell.angle_beta   90.00
_cell.angle_gamma   90.00
#
_symmetry.space_group_name_H-M   'P 1'
#
loop_
_entity.id
_entity.type
_entity.pdbx_description
1 polymer ?
#
loop_
_entity_poly.entity_id
_entity_poly.type
_entity_poly.pdbx_seq_one_letter_code
_entity_poly.pdbx_strand_id
1 'polypeptide(L)'
;MTKVTPKQIFKKGFIIISGLAFFWFSASSMIKMVTKPATPPVNSSQGESLSPESALLKEAKGYELVLEKEPNNRFALEKLVEIQLQLKNLSAALPLMEKLVKIEPQNTKYQEVLNIIKQGLAQQNSPTPPVNNSPNPPVNNSPNPPVNNEGK
;
A
#
# COMPACT_ATOMS: atom_id res chain seq x y z
N MET A 1 63.23 -18.30 23.89
CA MET A 1 62.71 -19.66 24.17
C MET A 1 61.43 -19.86 23.37
N THR A 2 61.50 -20.66 22.31
CA THR A 2 60.36 -21.20 21.58
C THR A 2 59.93 -22.52 22.23
N LYS A 3 58.62 -22.80 22.34
CA LYS A 3 58.00 -24.12 22.08
C LYS A 3 56.48 -24.15 22.36
N VAL A 4 55.75 -24.21 21.25
CA VAL A 4 54.62 -25.07 20.83
C VAL A 4 53.61 -25.69 21.84
N THR A 5 52.37 -25.63 21.34
CA THR A 5 51.03 -26.12 21.77
C THR A 5 50.90 -27.62 22.06
N PRO A 6 49.78 -28.04 22.69
CA PRO A 6 49.08 -29.20 22.14
C PRO A 6 47.53 -29.18 22.17
N LYS A 7 46.98 -29.89 21.17
CA LYS A 7 45.80 -30.78 21.18
C LYS A 7 44.37 -30.23 20.99
N GLN A 8 43.99 -30.25 19.71
CA GLN A 8 42.70 -30.70 19.18
C GLN A 8 42.21 -32.03 19.77
N ILE A 9 41.08 -32.07 20.49
CA ILE A 9 40.13 -33.20 20.68
C ILE A 9 39.12 -32.79 21.78
N PHE A 10 37.80 -32.59 21.60
CA PHE A 10 36.79 -33.53 21.13
C PHE A 10 35.42 -32.83 20.93
N LYS A 11 34.80 -33.10 19.77
CA LYS A 11 33.39 -33.50 19.55
C LYS A 11 32.24 -32.81 20.32
N LYS A 12 31.39 -32.15 19.52
CA LYS A 12 29.90 -32.16 19.56
C LYS A 12 29.21 -31.65 20.85
N GLY A 13 28.58 -30.49 20.74
CA GLY A 13 27.45 -30.09 21.60
C GLY A 13 27.34 -28.58 21.74
N PHE A 14 26.15 -28.03 21.53
CA PHE A 14 25.75 -26.61 21.59
C PHE A 14 25.85 -25.77 20.31
N ILE A 15 25.33 -26.32 19.21
CA ILE A 15 24.46 -25.55 18.31
C ILE A 15 23.02 -25.84 18.75
N ILE A 16 22.19 -24.79 18.82
CA ILE A 16 20.77 -24.75 19.24
C ILE A 16 20.57 -24.58 20.76
N ILE A 17 20.51 -23.33 21.22
CA ILE A 17 19.52 -22.73 22.17
C ILE A 17 20.05 -21.31 22.47
N SER A 18 19.98 -20.41 21.49
CA SER A 18 20.07 -18.96 21.75
C SER A 18 19.03 -18.17 20.93
N GLY A 19 18.09 -18.88 20.30
CA GLY A 19 16.91 -18.27 19.69
C GLY A 19 15.77 -17.97 20.68
N LEU A 20 15.94 -18.31 21.96
CA LEU A 20 14.88 -18.20 22.99
C LEU A 20 15.14 -17.11 24.06
N ALA A 21 16.18 -16.29 23.90
CA ALA A 21 16.44 -15.14 24.79
C ALA A 21 16.00 -13.79 24.19
N PHE A 22 15.73 -13.70 22.88
CA PHE A 22 15.19 -12.50 22.24
C PHE A 22 13.65 -12.48 22.18
N PHE A 23 12.99 -13.51 22.73
CA PHE A 23 11.52 -13.54 22.87
C PHE A 23 11.04 -13.25 24.31
N TRP A 24 11.92 -12.83 25.22
CA TRP A 24 11.53 -12.45 26.59
C TRP A 24 11.40 -10.93 26.82
N PHE A 25 11.80 -10.08 25.88
CA PHE A 25 11.62 -8.63 26.07
C PHE A 25 10.23 -8.11 25.66
N SER A 26 9.39 -8.93 25.01
CA SER A 26 8.06 -8.49 24.52
C SER A 26 6.90 -8.74 25.50
N ALA A 27 7.14 -9.34 26.66
CA ALA A 27 6.08 -9.64 27.66
C ALA A 27 6.02 -8.64 28.83
N SER A 28 6.80 -7.56 28.81
CA SER A 28 6.88 -6.58 29.91
C SER A 28 5.78 -5.50 29.91
N SER A 29 5.00 -5.38 28.82
CA SER A 29 3.95 -4.34 28.73
C SER A 29 2.56 -4.78 29.22
N MET A 30 2.37 -6.05 29.60
CA MET A 30 1.04 -6.58 29.97
C MET A 30 0.95 -7.12 31.41
N ILE A 31 1.76 -6.61 32.36
CA ILE A 31 1.72 -7.07 33.77
C ILE A 31 0.93 -6.11 34.68
N LYS A 32 0.53 -4.93 34.20
CA LYS A 32 -0.22 -3.96 35.05
C LYS A 32 -1.72 -4.28 35.22
N MET A 33 -2.22 -5.41 34.72
CA MET A 33 -3.64 -5.77 34.77
C MET A 33 -3.90 -7.15 35.40
N VAL A 34 -3.26 -7.46 36.52
CA VAL A 34 -3.62 -8.64 37.35
C VAL A 34 -3.79 -8.30 38.84
N THR A 35 -3.49 -7.08 39.28
CA THR A 35 -3.44 -6.77 40.73
C THR A 35 -4.44 -5.73 41.25
N LYS A 36 -5.49 -5.32 40.51
CA LYS A 36 -6.54 -4.43 41.07
C LYS A 36 -7.96 -4.70 40.52
N PRO A 37 -8.95 -5.03 41.37
CA PRO A 37 -10.36 -5.05 41.01
C PRO A 37 -11.00 -3.68 41.28
N ALA A 38 -11.64 -3.08 40.26
CA ALA A 38 -12.76 -2.11 40.29
C ALA A 38 -12.70 -1.20 39.06
N THR A 39 -13.74 -1.27 38.23
CA THR A 39 -13.98 -0.42 37.06
C THR A 39 -14.40 1.01 37.45
N PRO A 40 -14.27 1.97 36.52
CA PRO A 40 -15.49 2.56 35.95
C PRO A 40 -15.51 2.53 34.41
N PRO A 41 -16.68 2.66 33.76
CA PRO A 41 -16.86 2.39 32.34
C PRO A 41 -16.43 3.59 31.49
N VAL A 42 -15.42 3.40 30.64
CA VAL A 42 -15.22 4.27 29.47
C VAL A 42 -15.68 3.47 28.27
N ASN A 43 -16.90 3.77 27.83
CA ASN A 43 -17.31 3.57 26.44
C ASN A 43 -16.26 4.25 25.55
N SER A 44 -15.60 3.49 24.68
CA SER A 44 -15.31 3.87 23.30
C SER A 44 -14.72 2.66 22.57
N SER A 45 -15.63 1.98 21.87
CA SER A 45 -15.47 1.43 20.54
C SER A 45 -14.40 0.36 20.31
N GLN A 46 -14.92 -0.86 20.15
CA GLN A 46 -14.72 -1.73 18.98
C GLN A 46 -13.27 -2.02 18.58
N GLY A 47 -12.97 -3.33 18.48
CA GLY A 47 -11.81 -3.80 17.75
C GLY A 47 -11.74 -3.15 16.37
N GLU A 48 -10.81 -2.22 16.18
CA GLU A 48 -10.35 -1.85 14.86
C GLU A 48 -9.53 -3.04 14.37
N SER A 49 -10.17 -3.91 13.60
CA SER A 49 -9.47 -4.44 12.43
C SER A 49 -8.99 -3.21 11.67
N LEU A 50 -7.72 -2.84 11.88
CA LEU A 50 -7.09 -1.71 11.19
C LEU A 50 -7.13 -2.04 9.71
N SER A 51 -8.18 -1.59 9.03
CA SER A 51 -8.22 -1.61 7.58
C SER A 51 -6.99 -0.81 7.11
N PRO A 52 -6.24 -1.29 6.12
CA PRO A 52 -5.11 -0.53 5.56
C PRO A 52 -5.46 0.93 5.25
N GLU A 53 -6.71 1.20 4.88
CA GLU A 53 -7.23 2.54 4.60
C GLU A 53 -7.26 3.45 5.84
N SER A 54 -7.64 2.94 7.02
CA SER A 54 -7.69 3.76 8.24
C SER A 54 -6.28 4.13 8.73
N ALA A 55 -5.31 3.24 8.52
CA ALA A 55 -3.90 3.53 8.78
C ALA A 55 -3.38 4.66 7.87
N LEU A 56 -3.69 4.62 6.57
CA LEU A 56 -3.32 5.67 5.62
C LEU A 56 -3.94 7.03 5.97
N LEU A 57 -5.21 7.06 6.37
CA LEU A 57 -5.86 8.31 6.79
C LEU A 57 -5.23 8.91 8.05
N LYS A 58 -4.80 8.07 9.00
CA LYS A 58 -4.08 8.53 10.18
C LYS A 58 -2.71 9.09 9.82
N GLU A 59 -2.01 8.45 8.90
CA GLU A 59 -0.73 8.94 8.39
C GLU A 59 -0.89 10.28 7.66
N ALA A 60 -1.90 10.43 6.81
CA ALA A 60 -2.21 11.67 6.11
C ALA A 60 -2.39 12.84 7.10
N LYS A 61 -3.16 12.65 8.17
CA LYS A 61 -3.34 13.68 9.21
C LYS A 61 -2.01 14.14 9.82
N GLY A 62 -1.05 13.23 10.00
CA GLY A 62 0.28 13.59 10.50
C GLY A 62 1.00 14.55 9.56
N TYR A 63 0.93 14.31 8.26
CA TYR A 63 1.55 15.18 7.26
C TYR A 63 0.79 16.49 7.03
N GLU A 64 -0.54 16.50 7.19
CA GLU A 64 -1.33 17.74 7.16
C GLU A 64 -0.88 18.70 8.28
N LEU A 65 -0.66 18.19 9.49
CA LEU A 65 -0.13 18.99 10.60
C LEU A 65 1.27 19.57 10.32
N VAL A 66 2.10 18.85 9.57
CA VAL A 66 3.40 19.38 9.12
C VAL A 66 3.17 20.55 8.15
N LEU A 67 2.24 20.42 7.20
CA LEU A 67 1.93 21.49 6.26
C LEU A 67 1.28 22.73 6.88
N GLU A 68 0.59 22.59 8.02
CA GLU A 68 0.11 23.75 8.78
C GLU A 68 1.25 24.65 9.25
N LYS A 69 2.41 24.05 9.58
CA LYS A 69 3.59 24.78 10.05
C LYS A 69 4.53 25.13 8.90
N GLU A 70 4.65 24.23 7.94
CA GLU A 70 5.55 24.34 6.80
C GLU A 70 4.78 24.11 5.49
N PRO A 71 4.04 25.11 4.99
CA PRO A 71 3.14 24.92 3.85
C PRO A 71 3.84 24.42 2.59
N ASN A 72 5.13 24.71 2.44
CA ASN A 72 5.92 24.33 1.27
C ASN A 72 6.89 23.17 1.58
N ASN A 73 6.66 22.42 2.66
CA ASN A 73 7.44 21.22 2.95
C ASN A 73 7.17 20.17 1.86
N ARG A 74 8.15 20.02 0.98
CA ARG A 74 8.13 19.11 -0.17
C ARG A 74 7.83 17.67 0.27
N PHE A 75 8.49 17.20 1.32
CA PHE A 75 8.34 15.83 1.79
C PHE A 75 6.92 15.53 2.28
N ALA A 76 6.32 16.45 3.04
CA ALA A 76 4.93 16.30 3.49
C ALA A 76 3.93 16.37 2.31
N LEU A 77 4.17 17.24 1.33
CA LEU A 77 3.36 17.29 0.10
C LEU A 77 3.45 15.99 -0.71
N GLU A 78 4.66 15.46 -0.91
CA GLU A 78 4.88 14.18 -1.61
C GLU A 78 4.17 13.03 -0.91
N LYS A 79 4.30 12.95 0.41
CA LYS A 79 3.66 11.91 1.21
C LYS A 79 2.14 11.97 1.15
N LEU A 80 1.57 13.17 1.22
CA LEU A 80 0.13 13.33 1.05
C LEU A 80 -0.33 12.96 -0.35
N VAL A 81 0.40 13.31 -1.42
CA VAL A 81 0.08 12.85 -2.77
C VAL A 81 0.09 11.32 -2.83
N GLU A 82 1.14 10.67 -2.33
CA GLU A 82 1.27 9.21 -2.32
C GLU A 82 0.07 8.55 -1.62
N ILE A 83 -0.29 9.02 -0.43
CA ILE A 83 -1.42 8.50 0.34
C ILE A 83 -2.73 8.71 -0.42
N GLN A 84 -3.00 9.90 -0.95
CA GLN A 84 -4.24 10.17 -1.68
C GLN A 84 -4.34 9.29 -2.95
N LEU A 85 -3.23 9.01 -3.63
CA LEU A 85 -3.21 8.09 -4.77
C LEU A 85 -3.50 6.64 -4.35
N GLN A 86 -2.96 6.18 -3.22
CA GLN A 86 -3.26 4.85 -2.66
C GLN A 86 -4.74 4.72 -2.27
N LEU A 87 -5.33 5.80 -1.75
CA LEU A 87 -6.76 5.93 -1.47
C LEU A 87 -7.62 6.11 -2.73
N LYS A 88 -7.01 6.14 -3.93
CA LYS A 88 -7.67 6.43 -5.22
C LYS A 88 -8.40 7.78 -5.24
N ASN A 89 -8.03 8.70 -4.37
CA ASN A 89 -8.63 10.02 -4.25
C ASN A 89 -7.86 11.04 -5.12
N LEU A 90 -8.04 10.94 -6.43
CA LEU A 90 -7.36 11.80 -7.40
C LEU A 90 -7.70 13.28 -7.21
N SER A 91 -8.93 13.58 -6.78
CA SER A 91 -9.39 14.96 -6.51
C SER A 91 -8.61 15.62 -5.38
N ALA A 92 -8.31 14.87 -4.31
CA ALA A 92 -7.51 15.38 -3.20
C ALA A 92 -6.00 15.42 -3.53
N ALA A 93 -5.50 14.49 -4.35
CA ALA A 93 -4.10 14.47 -4.79
C ALA A 93 -3.75 15.66 -5.72
N LEU A 94 -4.70 16.10 -6.56
CA LEU A 94 -4.49 17.13 -7.57
C LEU A 94 -3.89 18.45 -7.00
N PRO A 95 -4.51 19.13 -6.03
CA PRO A 95 -3.99 20.42 -5.55
C PRO A 95 -2.62 20.29 -4.85
N LEU A 96 -2.36 19.16 -4.19
CA LEU A 96 -1.07 18.87 -3.56
C LEU A 96 0.04 18.71 -4.63
N MET A 97 -0.29 18.01 -5.71
CA MET A 97 0.62 17.79 -6.83
C MET A 97 0.89 19.08 -7.62
N GLU A 98 -0.14 19.92 -7.83
CA GLU A 98 0.03 21.24 -8.45
C GLU A 98 0.96 22.13 -7.63
N LYS A 99 0.88 22.06 -6.30
CA LYS A 99 1.80 22.78 -5.41
C LYS A 99 3.24 22.28 -5.55
N LEU A 100 3.47 20.97 -5.64
CA LEU A 100 4.80 20.41 -5.89
C LEU A 100 5.40 20.90 -7.22
N VAL A 101 4.61 20.89 -8.30
CA VAL A 101 5.06 21.43 -9.61
C VAL A 101 5.35 22.92 -9.53
N LYS A 102 4.59 23.69 -8.74
CA LYS A 102 4.84 25.12 -8.56
C LYS A 102 6.14 25.40 -7.80
N ILE A 103 6.47 24.58 -6.80
CA ILE A 103 7.70 24.72 -6.01
C ILE A 103 8.91 24.28 -6.84
N GLU A 104 8.78 23.20 -7.61
CA GLU A 104 9.86 22.63 -8.44
C GLU A 104 9.40 22.42 -9.88
N PRO A 105 9.31 23.49 -10.67
CA PRO A 105 8.81 23.40 -12.04
C PRO A 105 9.73 22.60 -12.95
N GLN A 106 11.02 22.47 -12.63
CA GLN A 106 11.97 21.68 -13.41
C GLN A 106 11.92 20.17 -13.12
N ASN A 107 11.16 19.76 -12.11
CA ASN A 107 11.01 18.34 -11.79
C ASN A 107 10.01 17.70 -12.75
N THR A 108 10.54 17.06 -13.79
CA THR A 108 9.76 16.36 -14.82
C THR A 108 8.88 15.26 -14.24
N LYS A 109 9.32 14.60 -13.16
CA LYS A 109 8.53 13.56 -12.49
C LYS A 109 7.25 14.14 -11.90
N TYR A 110 7.33 15.33 -11.32
CA TYR A 110 6.14 15.99 -10.78
C TYR A 110 5.15 16.37 -11.88
N GLN A 111 5.65 16.88 -13.01
CA GLN A 111 4.79 17.19 -14.15
C GLN A 111 4.09 15.93 -14.69
N GLU A 112 4.81 14.81 -14.78
CA GLU A 112 4.27 13.52 -15.22
C GLU A 112 3.14 13.04 -14.30
N VAL A 113 3.38 13.02 -12.98
CA VAL A 113 2.37 12.59 -12.00
C VAL A 113 1.14 13.51 -12.04
N LEU A 114 1.34 14.83 -12.18
CA LEU A 114 0.24 15.78 -12.33
C LEU A 114 -0.61 15.49 -13.57
N ASN A 115 0.04 15.19 -14.70
CA ASN A 115 -0.65 14.84 -15.94
C ASN A 115 -1.43 13.52 -15.81
N ILE A 116 -0.89 12.53 -15.10
CA ILE A 116 -1.59 11.27 -14.81
C ILE A 116 -2.84 11.53 -13.97
N ILE A 117 -2.73 12.32 -12.89
CA ILE A 117 -3.87 12.68 -12.03
C ILE A 117 -4.96 13.39 -12.85
N LYS A 118 -4.59 14.38 -13.67
CA LYS A 118 -5.53 15.12 -14.53
C LYS A 118 -6.25 14.22 -15.53
N GLN A 119 -5.51 13.31 -16.17
CA GLN A 119 -6.10 12.33 -17.09
C GLN A 119 -7.04 11.34 -16.39
N GLY A 120 -6.68 10.88 -15.18
CA GLY A 120 -7.54 10.00 -14.40
C GLY A 120 -8.86 10.67 -14.00
N LEU A 121 -8.81 11.94 -13.60
CA LEU A 121 -10.00 12.73 -13.31
C LEU A 121 -10.88 12.97 -14.54
N ALA A 122 -10.29 13.26 -15.71
CA ALA A 122 -11.05 13.41 -16.95
C ALA A 122 -11.79 12.12 -17.34
N GLN A 123 -11.17 10.96 -17.14
CA GLN A 123 -11.78 9.65 -17.39
C GLN A 123 -12.90 9.33 -16.40
N GLN A 124 -12.75 9.68 -15.12
CA GLN A 124 -13.79 9.48 -14.11
C GLN A 124 -15.05 10.32 -14.37
N ASN A 125 -14.89 11.50 -14.99
CA ASN A 125 -15.99 12.40 -15.32
C ASN A 125 -16.56 12.18 -16.74
N SER A 126 -15.95 11.31 -17.54
CA SER A 126 -16.49 10.94 -18.84
C SER A 126 -17.65 9.98 -18.62
N PRO A 127 -18.86 10.23 -19.17
CA PRO A 127 -19.91 9.23 -19.16
C PRO A 127 -19.37 7.98 -19.85
N THR A 128 -19.37 6.85 -19.15
CA THR A 128 -19.08 5.55 -19.76
C THR A 128 -19.84 5.45 -21.08
N PRO A 129 -19.20 5.13 -22.22
CA PRO A 129 -19.96 4.77 -23.41
C PRO A 129 -20.92 3.65 -22.99
N PRO A 130 -22.18 3.66 -23.45
CA PRO A 130 -23.18 2.71 -22.98
C PRO A 130 -22.62 1.30 -23.13
N VAL A 131 -22.64 0.52 -22.05
CA VAL A 131 -22.51 -0.93 -22.13
C VAL A 131 -23.65 -1.37 -23.04
N ASN A 132 -23.33 -1.60 -24.32
CA ASN A 132 -24.27 -2.07 -25.31
C ASN A 132 -24.60 -3.53 -25.00
N ASN A 133 -25.56 -3.72 -24.09
CA ASN A 133 -26.30 -4.97 -23.98
C ASN A 133 -27.36 -5.00 -25.09
N SER A 134 -27.00 -5.44 -26.29
CA SER A 134 -27.96 -5.83 -27.32
C SER A 134 -27.32 -6.65 -28.44
N PRO A 135 -28.12 -7.48 -29.13
CA PRO A 135 -28.14 -8.92 -29.00
C PRO A 135 -27.22 -9.61 -30.02
N ASN A 136 -26.87 -10.85 -29.69
CA ASN A 136 -26.34 -11.92 -30.54
C ASN A 136 -26.24 -11.57 -32.05
N PRO A 137 -25.06 -11.64 -32.69
CA PRO A 137 -24.97 -11.42 -34.14
C PRO A 137 -25.82 -12.47 -34.88
N PRO A 138 -26.40 -12.13 -36.04
CA PRO A 138 -27.06 -13.13 -36.87
C PRO A 138 -26.00 -14.15 -37.27
N VAL A 139 -26.17 -15.40 -36.85
CA VAL A 139 -25.43 -16.54 -37.40
C VAL A 139 -25.81 -16.61 -38.87
N ASN A 140 -24.96 -16.02 -39.70
CA ASN A 140 -25.04 -16.12 -41.14
C ASN A 140 -24.69 -17.57 -41.53
N ASN A 141 -25.73 -18.40 -41.69
CA ASN A 141 -25.62 -19.72 -42.29
C ASN A 141 -25.36 -19.54 -43.80
N SER A 142 -24.11 -19.26 -44.17
CA SER A 142 -23.67 -19.49 -45.55
C SER A 142 -23.68 -21.00 -45.82
N PRO A 143 -24.26 -21.47 -46.94
CA PRO A 143 -24.18 -22.87 -47.33
C PRO A 143 -22.74 -23.28 -47.58
N ASN A 144 -22.30 -24.35 -46.93
CA ASN A 144 -21.03 -25.02 -47.20
C ASN A 144 -21.00 -25.46 -48.67
N PRO A 145 -19.89 -25.27 -49.44
CA PRO A 145 -19.81 -25.81 -50.79
C PRO A 145 -19.88 -27.36 -50.75
N PRO A 146 -20.42 -28.01 -51.79
CA PRO A 146 -20.48 -29.46 -51.84
C PRO A 146 -19.07 -30.04 -51.87
N VAL A 147 -18.76 -30.88 -50.87
CA VAL A 147 -17.61 -31.78 -50.88
C VAL A 147 -17.80 -32.75 -52.05
N ASN A 148 -17.07 -32.53 -53.13
CA ASN A 148 -17.00 -33.48 -54.24
C ASN A 148 -16.06 -34.61 -53.81
N ASN A 149 -16.66 -35.72 -53.37
CA ASN A 149 -15.94 -36.94 -53.02
C ASN A 149 -15.88 -37.81 -54.28
N GLU A 150 -14.92 -37.53 -55.16
CA GLU A 150 -14.60 -38.43 -56.27
C GLU A 150 -13.72 -39.56 -55.75
N GLY A 151 -14.29 -40.77 -55.74
CA GLY A 151 -13.61 -41.98 -55.31
C GLY A 151 -12.49 -42.39 -56.26
N LYS A 152 -11.43 -42.96 -55.67
CA LYS A 152 -10.67 -44.08 -56.20
C LYS A 152 -10.22 -44.98 -55.05
#